data_AF-A0A2W7B563-F1
#
_entry.id   AF-A0A2W7B563-F1
#
_cell.length_a   1.000
_cell.length_b   1.000
_cell.length_c   1.000
_cell.angle_alpha   90.00
_cell.angle_beta   90.00
_cell.angle_gamma   90.00
#
_symmetry.space_group_name_H-M   'P 1'
#
loop_
_entity.id
_entity.type
_entity.pdbx_description
1 polymer ?
#
loop_
_entity_poly.entity_id
_entity_poly.type
_entity_poly.pdbx_seq_one_letter_code
_entity_poly.pdbx_strand_id
1 'polypeptide(L)'
;MTNNDDRWQHLNPYERRYSLSAMQAYDEIMLRTTDVIQISERYRLSLEEVKRAKNFAFGDGVSSYEFSPSPDMADAWLRMSSGKETPLDEVLLRHEIYESDLVINQGLKQSDAHKLAQEKYPWSDLLVQSKKDN
;
A
#
# COMPACT_ATOMS: atom_id res chain seq x y z
N MET A 1 -0.91 -15.32 19.49
CA MET A 1 -1.94 -15.30 18.43
C MET A 1 -2.74 -14.03 18.63
N THR A 2 -2.27 -12.91 18.06
CA THR A 2 -3.07 -11.69 18.01
C THR A 2 -4.13 -11.90 16.93
N ASN A 3 -5.39 -11.73 17.31
CA ASN A 3 -6.51 -11.89 16.40
C ASN A 3 -6.40 -10.82 15.30
N ASN A 4 -6.01 -11.22 14.08
CA ASN A 4 -6.06 -10.36 12.89
C ASN A 4 -7.49 -9.86 12.58
N ASP A 5 -8.49 -10.43 13.26
CA ASP A 5 -9.90 -10.06 13.16
C ASP A 5 -10.21 -8.62 13.63
N ASP A 6 -9.33 -7.94 14.37
CA ASP A 6 -9.61 -6.58 14.89
C ASP A 6 -9.46 -5.49 13.82
N ARG A 7 -8.52 -5.67 12.88
CA ARG A 7 -8.17 -4.69 11.86
C ARG A 7 -9.29 -4.43 10.84
N TRP A 8 -10.11 -5.44 10.58
CA TRP A 8 -11.17 -5.41 9.57
C TRP A 8 -12.57 -5.25 10.15
N GLN A 9 -12.70 -4.95 11.46
CA GLN A 9 -14.00 -4.87 12.14
C GLN A 9 -14.88 -3.73 11.66
N HIS A 10 -14.29 -2.66 11.11
CA HIS A 10 -15.03 -1.54 10.52
C HIS A 10 -15.77 -1.95 9.25
N LEU A 11 -15.35 -3.03 8.58
CA LEU A 11 -16.01 -3.53 7.38
C LEU A 11 -17.27 -4.32 7.71
N ASN A 12 -18.36 -4.01 7.02
CA ASN A 12 -19.60 -4.77 7.15
C ASN A 12 -19.47 -6.18 6.54
N PRO A 13 -20.39 -7.13 6.83
CA PRO A 13 -20.27 -8.51 6.34
C PRO A 13 -20.21 -8.65 4.82
N TYR A 14 -20.85 -7.74 4.08
CA TYR A 14 -20.78 -7.72 2.61
C TYR A 14 -19.39 -7.28 2.18
N GLU A 15 -18.89 -6.13 2.65
CA GLU A 15 -17.55 -5.63 2.32
C GLU A 15 -16.45 -6.66 2.62
N ARG A 16 -16.51 -7.33 3.78
CA ARG A 16 -15.57 -8.41 4.11
C ARG A 16 -15.59 -9.55 3.11
N ARG A 17 -16.79 -9.94 2.63
CA ARG A 17 -16.90 -11.02 1.64
C ARG A 17 -16.29 -10.63 0.30
N TYR A 18 -16.49 -9.40 -0.15
CA TYR A 18 -15.94 -8.91 -1.43
C TYR A 18 -14.44 -8.66 -1.36
N SER A 19 -13.94 -8.26 -0.19
CA SER A 19 -12.54 -7.89 0.00
C SER A 19 -11.67 -9.00 0.59
N LEU A 20 -12.21 -10.20 0.82
CA LEU A 20 -11.53 -11.28 1.55
C LEU A 20 -10.13 -11.59 1.00
N SER A 21 -10.00 -11.71 -0.33
CA SER A 21 -8.70 -12.01 -0.96
C SER A 21 -7.69 -10.87 -0.77
N ALA A 22 -8.13 -9.61 -0.82
CA ALA A 22 -7.26 -8.46 -0.57
C ALA A 22 -6.86 -8.39 0.91
N MET A 23 -7.78 -8.65 1.84
CA MET A 23 -7.49 -8.72 3.28
C MET A 23 -6.42 -9.77 3.58
N GLN A 24 -6.57 -10.99 3.01
CA GLN A 24 -5.59 -12.06 3.14
C GLN A 24 -4.23 -11.66 2.57
N ALA A 25 -4.21 -11.02 1.40
CA ALA A 25 -2.96 -10.56 0.79
C ALA A 25 -2.26 -9.48 1.65
N TYR A 26 -3.01 -8.56 2.27
CA TYR A 26 -2.45 -7.55 3.17
C TYR A 26 -1.82 -8.19 4.41
N ASP A 27 -2.52 -9.16 5.00
CA ASP A 27 -2.01 -9.91 6.16
C ASP A 27 -0.73 -10.68 5.80
N GLU A 28 -0.70 -11.34 4.65
CA GLU A 28 0.50 -12.01 4.16
C GLU A 28 1.66 -11.05 3.89
N ILE A 29 1.39 -9.90 3.26
CA ILE A 29 2.38 -8.85 3.02
C ILE A 29 2.97 -8.42 4.36
N MET A 30 2.15 -8.15 5.38
CA MET A 30 2.64 -7.73 6.70
C MET A 30 3.49 -8.79 7.41
N LEU A 31 3.26 -10.07 7.15
CA LEU A 31 4.07 -11.17 7.69
C LEU A 31 5.40 -11.38 6.94
N ARG A 32 5.50 -10.91 5.69
CA ARG A 32 6.75 -11.03 4.91
C ARG A 32 7.85 -10.14 5.49
N THR A 33 9.07 -10.66 5.54
CA THR A 33 10.25 -9.95 6.06
C THR A 33 11.31 -9.67 4.99
N THR A 34 11.30 -10.39 3.88
CA THR A 34 12.28 -10.27 2.79
C THR A 34 11.88 -9.26 1.72
N ASP A 35 10.58 -8.94 1.63
CA ASP A 35 10.03 -8.05 0.60
C ASP A 35 10.61 -6.63 0.68
N VAL A 36 10.76 -6.09 1.90
CA VAL A 36 11.39 -4.76 2.11
C VAL A 36 12.82 -4.74 1.56
N ILE A 37 13.60 -5.80 1.79
CA ILE A 37 14.98 -5.91 1.32
C ILE A 37 15.00 -6.00 -0.21
N GLN A 38 14.18 -6.88 -0.79
CA GLN A 38 14.07 -7.08 -2.23
C GLN A 38 13.68 -5.80 -2.97
N ILE A 39 12.69 -5.06 -2.45
CA ILE A 39 12.23 -3.79 -3.02
C ILE A 39 13.30 -2.70 -2.86
N SER A 40 13.91 -2.58 -1.68
CA SER A 40 14.97 -1.59 -1.42
C SER A 40 16.16 -1.76 -2.37
N GLU A 41 16.66 -2.99 -2.55
CA GLU A 41 17.79 -3.26 -3.44
C GLU A 41 17.44 -2.96 -4.91
N ARG A 42 16.23 -3.36 -5.32
CA ARG A 42 15.75 -3.20 -6.70
C ARG A 42 15.65 -1.73 -7.11
N TYR A 43 15.03 -0.92 -6.26
CA TYR A 43 14.79 0.50 -6.55
C TYR A 43 15.87 1.43 -6.01
N ARG A 44 16.91 0.89 -5.35
CA ARG A 44 18.00 1.64 -4.71
C ARG A 44 17.47 2.67 -3.69
N LEU A 45 16.49 2.26 -2.90
CA LEU A 45 15.84 3.06 -1.86
C LEU A 45 16.35 2.62 -0.49
N SER A 46 16.20 3.45 0.54
CA SER A 46 16.56 3.00 1.89
C SER A 46 15.58 1.95 2.42
N LEU A 47 16.08 1.01 3.21
CA LEU A 47 15.23 0.01 3.88
C LEU A 47 14.19 0.68 4.79
N GLU A 48 14.54 1.81 5.41
CA GLU A 48 13.65 2.54 6.31
C GLU A 48 12.46 3.16 5.57
N GLU A 49 12.68 3.79 4.42
CA GLU A 49 11.61 4.36 3.59
C GLU A 49 10.66 3.28 3.09
N VAL A 50 11.20 2.17 2.57
CA VAL A 50 10.38 1.06 2.06
C VAL A 50 9.59 0.41 3.19
N LYS A 51 10.20 0.21 4.37
CA LYS A 51 9.51 -0.35 5.54
C LYS A 51 8.41 0.60 6.04
N ARG A 52 8.67 1.91 6.08
CA ARG A 52 7.68 2.91 6.47
C ARG A 52 6.50 2.90 5.50
N ALA A 53 6.76 2.94 4.20
CA ALA A 53 5.72 2.86 3.17
C ALA A 53 4.91 1.56 3.29
N LYS A 54 5.56 0.41 3.50
CA LYS A 54 4.88 -0.87 3.73
C LYS A 54 3.92 -0.79 4.92
N ASN A 55 4.41 -0.33 6.07
CA ASN A 55 3.62 -0.25 7.29
C ASN A 55 2.48 0.76 7.18
N PHE A 56 2.67 1.82 6.39
CA PHE A 56 1.66 2.81 6.12
C PHE A 56 0.56 2.26 5.20
N ALA A 57 0.94 1.70 4.05
CA ALA A 57 0.03 1.19 3.03
C ALA A 57 -0.70 -0.10 3.44
N PHE A 58 -0.03 -0.99 4.19
CA PHE A 58 -0.52 -2.32 4.52
C PHE A 58 -0.60 -2.61 6.01
N GLY A 59 -0.28 -1.67 6.90
CA GLY A 59 -0.37 -1.84 8.36
C GLY A 59 -1.39 -0.90 8.99
N ASP A 60 -1.07 -0.41 10.20
CA ASP A 60 -1.91 0.47 11.01
C ASP A 60 -1.57 1.97 10.82
N GLY A 61 -0.79 2.32 9.80
CA GLY A 61 -0.32 3.69 9.59
C GLY A 61 -1.40 4.67 9.14
N VAL A 62 -2.57 4.16 8.76
CA VAL A 62 -3.76 4.90 8.31
C VAL A 62 -4.87 4.69 9.34
N SER A 63 -5.67 5.74 9.61
CA SER A 63 -6.84 5.61 10.47
C SER A 63 -7.75 4.47 9.98
N SER A 64 -8.20 3.60 10.88
CA SER A 64 -9.05 2.45 10.58
C SER A 64 -10.35 2.81 9.84
N TYR A 65 -10.78 4.08 9.86
CA TYR A 65 -11.98 4.55 9.18
C TYR A 65 -11.78 4.87 7.68
N GLU A 66 -10.55 5.05 7.21
CA GLU A 66 -10.25 5.37 5.80
C GLU A 66 -9.57 4.21 5.06
N PHE A 67 -9.31 3.10 5.77
CA PHE A 67 -8.55 1.98 5.26
C PHE A 67 -9.45 0.92 4.60
N SER A 68 -9.54 0.93 3.27
CA SER A 68 -10.19 -0.14 2.49
C SER A 68 -9.14 -0.97 1.75
N PRO A 69 -9.17 -2.31 1.86
CA PRO A 69 -8.19 -3.16 1.20
C PRO A 69 -8.35 -3.10 -0.32
N SER A 70 -7.23 -2.90 -1.02
CA SER A 70 -7.19 -2.79 -2.48
C SER A 70 -6.42 -3.98 -3.09
N PRO A 71 -7.07 -4.85 -3.89
CA PRO A 71 -6.37 -5.93 -4.59
C PRO A 71 -5.23 -5.41 -5.46
N ASP A 72 -5.42 -4.28 -6.13
CA ASP A 72 -4.42 -3.70 -7.04
C ASP A 72 -3.14 -3.28 -6.29
N MET A 73 -3.28 -2.72 -5.08
CA MET A 73 -2.12 -2.36 -4.24
C MET A 73 -1.37 -3.60 -3.77
N ALA A 74 -2.09 -4.63 -3.30
CA ALA A 74 -1.48 -5.88 -2.87
C ALA A 74 -0.73 -6.56 -4.01
N ASP A 75 -1.36 -6.69 -5.17
CA ASP A 75 -0.75 -7.31 -6.34
C ASP A 75 0.50 -6.55 -6.82
N ALA A 76 0.45 -5.21 -6.81
CA ALA A 76 1.59 -4.37 -7.12
C ALA A 76 2.77 -4.62 -6.18
N TRP A 77 2.52 -4.66 -4.86
CA TRP A 77 3.55 -4.96 -3.87
C TRP A 77 4.16 -6.35 -4.07
N LEU A 78 3.32 -7.37 -4.30
CA LEU A 78 3.77 -8.74 -4.54
C LEU A 78 4.58 -8.85 -5.84
N ARG A 79 4.18 -8.16 -6.91
CA ARG A 79 4.97 -8.06 -8.16
C ARG A 79 6.34 -7.46 -7.90
N MET A 80 6.41 -6.33 -7.19
CA MET A 80 7.69 -5.69 -6.85
C MET A 80 8.61 -6.59 -6.02
N SER A 81 8.07 -7.25 -4.99
CA SER A 81 8.84 -8.16 -4.14
C SER A 81 9.39 -9.38 -4.91
N SER A 82 8.64 -9.87 -5.91
CA SER A 82 9.00 -11.05 -6.71
C SER A 82 9.79 -10.74 -7.99
N GLY A 83 10.06 -9.47 -8.29
CA GLY A 83 10.77 -9.05 -9.49
C GLY A 83 9.95 -9.11 -10.79
N LYS A 84 8.64 -8.99 -10.67
CA LYS A 84 7.66 -8.98 -11.77
C LYS A 84 6.96 -7.62 -11.87
N GLU A 85 7.60 -6.57 -11.39
CA GLU A 85 7.07 -5.21 -11.37
C GLU A 85 6.69 -4.70 -12.76
N THR A 86 5.70 -3.81 -12.76
CA THR A 86 5.35 -2.95 -13.89
C THR A 86 5.75 -1.50 -13.55
N PRO A 87 5.87 -0.61 -14.54
CA PRO A 87 6.11 0.82 -14.26
C PRO A 87 5.06 1.44 -13.34
N LEU A 88 3.82 0.96 -13.39
CA LEU A 88 2.74 1.42 -12.50
C LEU A 88 2.99 1.04 -11.03
N ASP A 89 3.62 -0.10 -10.78
CA ASP A 89 3.94 -0.54 -9.41
C ASP A 89 5.00 0.36 -8.77
N GLU A 90 5.96 0.86 -9.55
CA GLU A 90 6.92 1.85 -9.05
C GLU A 90 6.23 3.18 -8.69
N VAL A 91 5.23 3.61 -9.47
CA VAL A 91 4.45 4.80 -9.13
C VAL A 91 3.72 4.63 -7.80
N LEU A 92 3.13 3.44 -7.54
CA LEU A 92 2.57 3.13 -6.22
C LEU A 92 3.62 3.26 -5.13
N LEU A 93 4.78 2.63 -5.29
CA LEU A 93 5.84 2.65 -4.27
C LEU A 93 6.27 4.10 -3.93
N ARG A 94 6.46 4.93 -4.95
CA ARG A 94 6.83 6.34 -4.78
C ARG A 94 5.71 7.15 -4.14
N HIS A 95 4.46 6.87 -4.50
CA HIS A 95 3.28 7.45 -3.87
C HIS A 95 3.28 7.17 -2.37
N GLU A 96 3.35 5.90 -1.97
CA GLU A 96 3.31 5.48 -0.56
C GLU A 96 4.50 6.00 0.26
N ILE A 97 5.71 6.02 -0.32
CA ILE A 97 6.89 6.58 0.35
C ILE A 97 6.72 8.06 0.63
N TYR A 98 6.18 8.82 -0.33
CA TYR A 98 6.01 10.26 -0.19
C TYR A 98 4.85 10.60 0.73
N GLU A 99 3.69 9.93 0.58
CA GLU A 99 2.54 10.12 1.47
C GLU A 99 2.92 9.84 2.92
N SER A 100 3.53 8.68 3.17
CA SER A 100 3.90 8.31 4.54
C SER A 100 5.02 9.18 5.12
N ASP A 101 5.83 9.86 4.30
CA ASP A 101 6.83 10.82 4.79
C ASP A 101 6.16 12.10 5.28
N LEU A 102 5.22 12.62 4.47
CA LEU A 102 4.41 13.79 4.82
C LEU A 102 3.62 13.55 6.12
N VAL A 103 3.02 12.37 6.27
CA VAL A 103 2.23 12.06 7.47
C VAL A 103 3.13 11.81 8.68
N ILE A 104 4.05 10.85 8.59
CA ILE A 104 4.78 10.35 9.75
C ILE A 104 5.91 11.29 10.19
N ASN A 105 6.65 11.86 9.23
CA ASN A 105 7.83 12.66 9.53
C ASN A 105 7.52 14.16 9.57
N GLN A 106 6.53 14.63 8.81
CA GLN A 106 6.19 16.05 8.71
C GLN A 106 4.88 16.40 9.43
N GLY A 107 4.11 15.41 9.89
CA GLY A 107 2.91 15.62 10.69
C GLY A 107 1.71 16.16 9.91
N LEU A 108 1.68 16.01 8.59
CA LEU A 108 0.53 16.40 7.77
C LEU A 108 -0.66 15.48 8.06
N LYS A 109 -1.86 16.01 7.83
CA LYS A 109 -3.06 15.19 7.79
C LYS A 109 -2.99 14.25 6.58
N GLN A 110 -3.45 13.02 6.77
CA GLN A 110 -3.43 12.00 5.73
C GLN A 110 -4.11 12.46 4.45
N SER A 111 -5.29 13.07 4.52
CA SER A 111 -6.01 13.54 3.33
C SER A 111 -5.25 14.59 2.52
N ASP A 112 -4.53 15.50 3.19
CA ASP A 112 -3.69 16.50 2.54
C ASP A 112 -2.43 15.85 1.94
N ALA A 113 -1.82 14.92 2.67
CA ALA A 113 -0.66 14.15 2.20
C ALA A 113 -1.01 13.29 0.97
N HIS A 114 -2.15 12.61 0.99
CA HIS A 114 -2.66 11.80 -0.11
C HIS A 114 -2.88 12.65 -1.36
N LYS A 115 -3.48 13.85 -1.21
CA LYS A 115 -3.65 14.77 -2.33
C LYS A 115 -2.31 15.16 -2.97
N LEU A 116 -1.31 15.52 -2.15
CA LEU A 116 0.04 15.86 -2.63
C LEU A 116 0.74 14.65 -3.28
N ALA A 117 0.54 13.46 -2.71
CA ALA A 117 1.08 12.22 -3.28
C ALA A 117 0.43 11.87 -4.61
N GLN A 118 -0.88 12.03 -4.74
CA GLN A 118 -1.61 11.82 -6.00
C GLN A 118 -1.22 12.85 -7.06
N GLU A 119 -1.01 14.12 -6.70
CA GLU A 119 -0.54 15.16 -7.63
C GLU A 119 0.88 14.86 -8.15
N LYS A 120 1.77 14.33 -7.30
CA LYS A 120 3.17 14.05 -7.66
C LYS A 120 3.36 12.68 -8.33
N TYR A 121 2.62 11.68 -7.85
CA TYR A 121 2.66 10.28 -8.27
C TYR A 121 1.22 9.79 -8.48
N PRO A 122 0.63 10.03 -9.67
CA PRO A 122 -0.80 9.86 -9.91
C PRO A 122 -1.20 8.39 -10.12
N TRP A 123 -0.93 7.54 -9.14
CA TRP A 123 -1.12 6.09 -9.24
C TRP A 123 -2.57 5.71 -9.56
N SER A 124 -3.53 6.30 -8.84
CA SER A 124 -4.96 6.00 -9.03
C SER A 124 -5.45 6.31 -10.44
N ASP A 125 -5.02 7.43 -11.02
CA ASP A 125 -5.42 7.84 -12.38
C ASP A 125 -4.82 6.91 -13.44
N LEU A 126 -3.54 6.55 -13.27
CA LEU A 126 -2.84 5.64 -14.17
C LEU A 126 -3.41 4.23 -14.12
N LEU A 127 -3.82 3.76 -12.94
CA LEU A 127 -4.48 2.47 -12.76
C LEU A 127 -5.84 2.43 -13.48
N VAL A 128 -6.63 3.50 -13.37
CA VAL A 128 -7.91 3.61 -14.09
C VAL A 128 -7.68 3.61 -15.60
N GLN A 129 -6.66 4.32 -16.08
CA GLN A 129 -6.31 4.35 -17.50
C GLN A 129 -5.87 2.96 -17.99
N SER A 130 -4.97 2.28 -17.26
CA SER A 130 -4.48 0.95 -17.66
C SER A 130 -5.58 -0.12 -17.72
N LYS A 131 -6.66 0.04 -16.94
CA LYS A 131 -7.82 -0.85 -16.98
C LYS A 131 -8.77 -0.58 -18.14
N LYS A 132 -8.73 0.62 -18.73
CA LYS A 132 -9.53 0.97 -19.93
C LYS A 132 -8.87 0.53 -21.21
N ASP A 133 -7.54 0.47 -21.22
CA ASP A 133 -6.74 0.14 -22.40
C ASP A 133 -6.52 -1.39 -22.59
N ASN A 134 -6.95 -2.20 -21.62
CA ASN A 134 -6.91 -3.67 -21.63
C ASN A 134 -8.29 -4.27 -21.84
#